data_AF-A0A3A8FRQ7-F1
#
_entry.id   AF-A0A3A8FRQ7-F1
#
_cell.length_a   1.000
_cell.length_b   1.000
_cell.length_c   1.000
_cell.angle_alpha   90.00
_cell.angle_beta   90.00
_cell.angle_gamma   90.00
#
_symmetry.space_group_name_H-M   'P 1'
#
loop_
_entity.id
_entity.type
_entity.pdbx_description
1 polymer ?
#
loop_
_entity_poly.entity_id
_entity_poly.type
_entity_poly.pdbx_seq_one_letter_code
_entity_poly.pdbx_strand_id
1 'polypeptide(L)' 'MAFCPLCNDELDNEYLNSVMDELSRHKDSPFYSIIKQCLHCKHDLLFKKIALSYYLVTNNKEILIGGA' A
#
# COMPACT_ATOMS: atom_id res chain seq x y z
N MET A 1 -8.51 -5.15 5.89
CA MET A 1 -8.21 -6.28 5.00
C MET A 1 -8.21 -5.74 3.58
N ALA A 2 -7.05 -5.74 2.92
CA ALA A 2 -6.89 -5.30 1.53
C ALA A 2 -6.52 -6.50 0.67
N PHE A 3 -6.95 -6.51 -0.59
CA PHE A 3 -6.69 -7.62 -1.51
C PHE A 3 -5.81 -7.15 -2.66
N CYS A 4 -4.98 -8.06 -3.17
CA CYS A 4 -4.25 -7.81 -4.40
C CYS A 4 -5.24 -7.67 -5.57
N PRO A 5 -5.24 -6.55 -6.32
CA PRO A 5 -6.17 -6.36 -7.44
C PRO A 5 -5.91 -7.29 -8.62
N LEU A 6 -4.75 -7.98 -8.65
CA LEU A 6 -4.31 -8.81 -9.77
C LEU A 6 -4.59 -10.30 -9.53
N CYS A 7 -4.28 -10.83 -8.34
CA CYS A 7 -4.53 -12.23 -8.02
C CYS A 7 -5.71 -12.46 -7.07
N ASN A 8 -6.30 -11.38 -6.53
CA ASN A 8 -7.42 -11.42 -5.60
C ASN A 8 -7.12 -12.17 -4.28
N ASP A 9 -5.83 -12.43 -3.98
CA ASP A 9 -5.39 -12.93 -2.68
C ASP A 9 -5.36 -11.80 -1.65
N GLU A 10 -5.62 -12.16 -0.39
CA GLU A 10 -5.54 -11.24 0.74
C GLU A 10 -4.09 -10.78 0.94
N LEU A 11 -3.90 -9.48 1.13
CA LEU A 11 -2.63 -8.93 1.55
C LEU A 11 -2.56 -9.02 3.07
N ASP A 12 -1.61 -9.81 3.55
CA ASP A 12 -1.39 -10.04 4.97
C ASP A 12 -1.20 -8.72 5.75
N ASN A 13 -1.71 -8.67 6.99
CA ASN A 13 -1.63 -7.47 7.82
C ASN A 13 -0.18 -7.10 8.18
N GLU A 14 0.71 -8.08 8.39
CA GLU A 14 2.13 -7.82 8.64
C GLU A 14 2.78 -7.17 7.42
N TYR A 15 2.44 -7.65 6.23
CA TYR A 15 2.89 -7.06 4.97
C TYR A 15 2.40 -5.61 4.82
N LEU A 16 1.11 -5.35 5.04
CA LEU A 16 0.53 -4.01 4.98
C LEU A 16 1.14 -3.07 6.03
N ASN A 17 1.36 -3.55 7.25
CA ASN A 17 2.02 -2.78 8.32
C ASN A 17 3.44 -2.39 7.92
N SER A 18 4.23 -3.33 7.38
CA SER A 18 5.58 -3.03 6.90
C SER A 18 5.58 -1.96 5.79
N VAL A 19 4.59 -1.99 4.89
CA VAL A 19 4.41 -0.97 3.85
C VAL A 19 4.08 0.39 4.46
N MET A 20 3.16 0.44 5.41
CA MET A 20 2.76 1.67 6.09
C MET A 20 3.91 2.26 6.92
N ASP A 21 4.69 1.41 7.60
CA ASP A 21 5.89 1.83 8.33
C ASP A 21 6.91 2.49 7.39
N GLU A 22 7.16 1.89 6.23
CA GLU A 22 8.06 2.46 5.22
C GLU A 22 7.54 3.81 4.69
N LEU A 23 6.25 3.89 4.36
CA LEU A 23 5.61 5.15 3.97
C LEU A 23 5.65 6.21 5.09
N SER A 24 5.54 5.80 6.35
CA SER A 24 5.54 6.70 7.51
C SER A 24 6.90 7.36 7.75
N ARG A 25 8.00 6.69 7.35
CA ARG A 25 9.37 7.23 7.50
C ARG A 25 9.59 8.52 6.72
N HIS A 26 8.85 8.70 5.62
CA HIS A 26 8.86 9.92 4.82
C HIS A 26 7.86 10.94 5.38
N LYS A 27 8.13 11.43 6.60
CA LYS A 27 7.28 12.40 7.31
C LYS A 27 7.23 13.77 6.64
N ASP A 28 8.33 14.19 6.02
CA ASP A 28 8.49 15.52 5.44
C ASP A 28 7.76 15.70 4.10
N SER A 29 7.33 14.60 3.47
CA SER A 29 6.54 14.66 2.24
C SER A 29 5.07 14.32 2.52
N PRO A 30 4.13 15.25 2.25
CA PRO A 30 2.70 14.96 2.36
C PRO A 30 2.23 13.95 1.30
N PHE A 31 3.01 13.79 0.23
CA PHE A 31 2.78 12.82 -0.84
C PHE A 31 4.03 11.96 -1.03
N TYR A 32 3.91 10.67 -0.78
CA TYR A 32 5.01 9.73 -0.99
C TYR A 32 4.46 8.40 -1.50
N SER A 33 5.19 7.72 -2.38
CA SER A 33 4.76 6.45 -2.94
C SER A 33 5.91 5.47 -3.06
N ILE A 34 5.62 4.20 -2.83
CA ILE A 34 6.55 3.08 -2.96
C ILE A 34 5.94 1.97 -3.82
N ILE A 35 6.79 1.21 -4.47
CA ILE A 35 6.39 0.01 -5.20
C ILE A 35 6.85 -1.19 -4.40
N LYS A 36 5.95 -2.14 -4.14
CA LYS A 36 6.24 -3.41 -3.49
C LYS A 36 5.58 -4.54 -4.26
N GLN A 37 6.24 -5.69 -4.31
CA GLN A 37 5.66 -6.86 -4.97
C GLN A 37 4.64 -7.54 -4.08
N CYS A 38 3.54 -8.00 -4.68
CA CYS A 38 2.61 -8.90 -4.03
C CYS A 38 3.33 -10.20 -3.62
N LEU A 39 3.09 -10.67 -2.39
CA LEU A 39 3.70 -11.91 -1.90
C LEU A 39 3.26 -13.14 -2.71
N HIS A 40 2.03 -13.13 -3.23
CA HIS A 40 1.39 -14.24 -3.95
C HIS A 40 1.77 -14.27 -5.44
N CYS A 41 1.44 -13.21 -6.18
CA CYS A 41 1.60 -13.19 -7.64
C CYS A 41 2.86 -12.47 -8.14
N LYS A 42 3.68 -11.93 -7.23
CA LYS A 42 4.94 -11.19 -7.52
C LYS A 42 4.79 -9.96 -8.42
N HIS A 43 3.58 -9.55 -8.75
CA HIS A 43 3.34 -8.30 -9.46
C HIS A 43 3.58 -7.09 -8.57
N ASP A 44 4.06 -6.02 -9.20
CA ASP A 44 4.29 -4.73 -8.57
C ASP A 44 2.96 -4.08 -8.18
N LEU A 45 2.87 -3.70 -6.91
CA LEU A 45 1.77 -2.94 -6.32
C LEU A 45 2.29 -1.56 -5.93
N LEU A 46 1.55 -0.52 -6.32
CA LEU A 46 1.86 0.85 -5.98
C LEU A 46 1.14 1.22 -4.69
N PHE A 47 1.90 1.59 -3.67
CA PHE A 47 1.38 2.11 -2.42
C PHE A 47 1.71 3.59 -2.30
N LYS A 48 0.80 4.36 -1.72
CA LYS A 48 1.03 5.78 -1.50
C LYS A 48 0.50 6.25 -0.16
N LYS A 49 1.15 7.29 0.34
CA LYS A 49 0.73 8.10 1.47
C LYS A 49 0.24 9.43 0.96
N ILE A 50 -0.94 9.85 1.43
CA ILE A 50 -1.48 11.19 1.26
C ILE A 50 -1.83 11.71 2.65
N ALA A 51 -1.13 12.76 3.09
CA ALA A 51 -1.25 13.30 4.44
C ALA A 51 -1.08 12.21 5.52
N LEU A 52 -2.16 11.84 6.21
CA LEU A 52 -2.20 10.84 7.27
C LEU A 52 -2.78 9.50 6.82
N SER A 53 -3.10 9.32 5.54
CA SER A 53 -3.75 8.11 5.03
C SER A 53 -2.86 7.35 4.06
N TYR A 54 -2.96 6.02 4.11
CA TYR A 54 -2.21 5.09 3.26
C TYR A 54 -3.16 4.38 2.30
N TYR A 55 -2.73 4.26 1.04
CA TYR A 55 -3.54 3.75 -0.04
C TYR A 55 -2.77 2.71 -0.86
N LEU A 56 -3.49 1.68 -1.31
CA LEU A 56 -3.10 0.83 -2.43
C LEU A 56 -3.69 1.42 -3.71
N VAL A 57 -2.82 1.81 -4.65
CA VAL A 57 -3.22 2.34 -5.95
C VAL A 57 -3.43 1.18 -6.91
N THR A 58 -4.61 1.14 -7.52
CA THR A 58 -4.98 0.18 -8.55
C THR A 58 -5.33 0.94 -9.83
N ASN A 59 -5.39 0.23 -10.96
CA ASN A 59 -5.71 0.86 -12.26
C ASN A 59 -7.04 1.63 -12.27
N ASN A 60 -7.98 1.27 -11.39
CA ASN A 60 -9.32 1.86 -11.40
C ASN A 60 -9.62 2.73 -10.18
N LYS A 61 -8.94 2.55 -9.04
CA LYS A 61 -9.27 3.20 -7.76
C LYS A 61 -8.09 3.21 -6.79
N GLU A 62 -8.21 4.06 -5.77
CA GLU A 62 -7.37 4.06 -4.58
C GLU A 62 -8.12 3.36 -3.44
N ILE A 63 -7.50 2.35 -2.85
CA ILE A 63 -8.08 1.59 -1.75
C ILE A 63 -7.40 2.04 -0.46
N LEU A 64 -8.16 2.60 0.48
CA LEU A 64 -7.66 2.96 1.80
C LEU A 64 -7.24 1.69 2.54
N ILE A 65 -5.97 1.61 2.93
CA ILE A 65 -5.40 0.46 3.66
C ILE A 65 -5.07 0.78 5.11
N GLY A 66 -5.02 2.06 5.49
CA GLY A 66 -4.80 2.49 6.87
C GLY A 66 -4.69 4.01 7.02
N GLY A 67 -4.63 4.47 8.26
CA GLY A 67 -4.41 5.85 8.63
C GLY A 67 -3.55 5.97 9.89
N ALA A 68 -2.76 7.03 9.96
CA ALA A 68 -1.86 7.40 11.06
C ALA A 68 -2.56 8.28 12.10
#